data_AF-A0A8T2SXZ8-F1
#
_entry.id   AF-A0A8T2SXZ8-F1
#
_cell.length_a   1.000
_cell.length_b   1.000
_cell.length_c   1.000
_cell.angle_alpha   90.00
_cell.angle_beta   90.00
_cell.angle_gamma   90.00
#
_symmetry.space_group_name_H-M   'P 1'
#
loop_
_entity.id
_entity.type
_entity.pdbx_description
1 polymer ?
#
loop_
_entity_poly.entity_id
_entity_poly.type
_entity_poly.pdbx_seq_one_letter_code
_entity_poly.pdbx_strand_id
1 'polypeptide(L)'
;MGKITCLEEGFAEVQTLVSCCPRLEHFALKKLEKLVKELELKVKICKEWEELKIKEHELKEMIELKKEILDLKLHKELKEIKCKREACEAHLHEELEEFKEKAELIRHAINPIEKIKRGFQEFKIHFEEKKEYYEKLAECHKPKFLIFSDCDSRVDPCKILNLELGEAIVVRNVGCLVAAYGQEGTCPSAHAAIEYAVKELKVEHILVIGHTKCDAIQSLMKAHHEEKSDFSEHFSNWLKIGEHTCKQVKEVHSSKSFEEQCTVCEKECVNLSMQNLLTYPFVKEPVAAKKISIHAGYYDMHSCAFAHWSLDFNYTESRNYH
;
A
#
# COMPACT_ATOMS: atom_id res chain seq x y z
N MET A 1 14.16 3.70 -85.17
CA MET A 1 15.34 3.91 -86.04
C MET A 1 15.25 3.21 -87.40
N GLY A 2 15.29 1.87 -87.51
CA GLY A 2 15.42 1.19 -88.83
C GLY A 2 14.36 1.50 -89.91
N LYS A 3 13.12 1.88 -89.53
CA LYS A 3 12.08 2.28 -90.50
C LYS A 3 12.23 3.71 -91.02
N ILE A 4 12.87 4.60 -90.25
CA ILE A 4 13.13 5.99 -90.65
C ILE A 4 14.30 6.01 -91.62
N THR A 5 15.34 5.20 -91.36
CA THR A 5 16.48 5.04 -92.27
C THR A 5 16.04 4.54 -93.64
N CYS A 6 15.18 3.53 -93.72
CA CYS A 6 14.63 3.07 -95.01
C CYS A 6 13.78 4.13 -95.74
N LEU A 7 13.09 5.02 -95.00
CA LEU A 7 12.33 6.12 -95.60
C LEU A 7 13.23 7.26 -96.08
N GLU A 8 14.30 7.56 -95.36
CA GLU A 8 15.33 8.54 -95.74
C GLU A 8 16.17 8.05 -96.93
N GLU A 9 16.48 6.76 -97.00
CA GLU A 9 17.13 6.09 -98.13
C GLU A 9 16.24 6.10 -99.36
N GLY A 10 14.97 5.69 -99.24
CA GLY A 10 14.00 5.76 -100.32
C GLY A 10 13.73 7.20 -100.79
N PHE A 11 13.81 8.18 -99.89
CA PHE A 11 13.75 9.61 -100.22
C PHE A 11 14.97 10.07 -101.02
N ALA A 12 16.18 9.69 -100.60
CA ALA A 12 17.42 10.00 -101.31
C ALA A 12 17.45 9.39 -102.71
N GLU A 13 16.94 8.15 -102.88
CA GLU A 13 16.77 7.50 -104.18
C GLU A 13 15.80 8.28 -105.09
N VAL A 14 14.66 8.73 -104.57
CA VAL A 14 13.67 9.51 -105.34
C VAL A 14 14.20 10.90 -105.71
N GLN A 15 14.92 11.59 -104.82
CA GLN A 15 15.56 12.88 -105.14
C GLN A 15 16.65 12.74 -106.22
N THR A 16 17.42 11.65 -106.19
CA THR A 16 18.44 11.33 -107.18
C THR A 16 17.82 11.03 -108.56
N LEU A 17 16.69 10.33 -108.59
CA LEU A 17 15.93 10.09 -109.83
C LEU A 17 15.41 11.39 -110.47
N VAL A 18 14.99 12.36 -109.66
CA VAL A 18 14.51 13.68 -110.14
C VAL A 18 15.66 14.55 -110.68
N SER A 19 16.85 14.50 -110.07
CA SER A 19 18.00 15.32 -110.49
C SER A 19 18.73 14.78 -111.73
N CYS A 20 18.66 13.48 -112.00
CA CYS A 20 19.40 12.82 -113.10
C CYS A 20 18.66 12.72 -114.45
N CYS A 21 17.40 13.17 -114.58
CA CYS A 21 16.63 13.01 -115.82
C CYS A 21 16.12 14.36 -116.40
N PRO A 22 16.83 14.98 -117.38
CA PRO A 22 16.43 16.26 -117.97
C PRO A 22 15.26 16.18 -118.99
N ARG A 23 14.71 14.99 -119.26
CA ARG A 23 13.65 14.74 -120.27
C ARG A 23 12.43 13.99 -119.71
N LEU A 24 12.09 14.22 -118.45
CA LEU A 24 10.78 13.82 -117.94
C LEU A 24 9.72 14.83 -118.42
N GLU A 25 8.64 14.36 -119.02
CA GLU A 25 7.49 15.20 -119.38
C GLU A 25 7.02 15.98 -118.13
N HIS A 26 6.71 17.28 -118.28
CA HIS A 26 6.38 18.21 -117.17
C HIS A 26 5.36 17.65 -116.16
N PHE A 27 4.46 16.78 -116.61
CA PHE A 27 3.45 16.12 -115.79
C PHE A 27 4.03 15.07 -114.82
N ALA A 28 5.05 14.31 -115.23
CA ALA A 28 5.70 13.31 -114.38
C ALA A 28 6.53 13.96 -113.27
N LEU A 29 7.21 15.07 -113.57
CA LEU A 29 8.01 15.83 -112.60
C LEU A 29 7.14 16.39 -111.45
N LYS A 30 6.00 17.03 -111.78
CA LYS A 30 5.03 17.53 -110.78
C LYS A 30 4.47 16.43 -109.87
N LYS A 31 4.28 15.23 -110.41
CA LYS A 31 3.78 14.08 -109.64
C LYS A 31 4.84 13.53 -108.68
N LEU A 32 6.11 13.51 -109.11
CA LEU A 32 7.26 13.17 -108.27
C LEU A 32 7.47 14.21 -107.16
N GLU A 33 7.44 15.51 -107.46
CA GLU A 33 7.57 16.58 -106.45
C GLU A 33 6.48 16.49 -105.37
N LYS A 34 5.24 16.14 -105.75
CA LYS A 34 4.15 15.91 -104.80
C LYS A 34 4.43 14.71 -103.87
N LEU A 35 4.94 13.60 -104.43
CA LEU A 35 5.32 12.42 -103.66
C LEU A 35 6.49 12.70 -102.70
N VAL A 36 7.47 13.49 -103.13
CA VAL A 36 8.60 13.96 -102.30
C VAL A 36 8.08 14.74 -101.09
N LYS A 37 7.18 15.71 -101.28
CA LYS A 37 6.58 16.48 -100.16
C LYS A 37 5.75 15.61 -99.22
N GLU A 38 5.01 14.63 -99.75
CA GLU A 38 4.27 13.67 -98.94
C GLU A 38 5.20 12.76 -98.12
N LEU A 39 6.34 12.36 -98.69
CA LEU A 39 7.38 11.61 -97.99
C LEU A 39 8.08 12.45 -96.92
N GLU A 40 8.42 13.71 -97.19
CA GLU A 40 9.01 14.65 -96.21
C GLU A 40 8.09 14.82 -94.99
N LEU A 41 6.78 15.00 -95.23
CA LEU A 41 5.80 15.12 -94.17
C LEU A 41 5.73 13.84 -93.34
N LYS A 42 5.76 12.66 -93.98
CA LYS A 42 5.75 11.36 -93.29
C LYS A 42 7.03 11.15 -92.46
N VAL A 43 8.20 11.49 -92.99
CA VAL A 43 9.47 11.42 -92.26
C VAL A 43 9.43 12.35 -91.04
N LYS A 44 8.91 13.58 -91.20
CA LYS A 44 8.75 14.52 -90.09
C LYS A 44 7.82 13.98 -89.00
N ILE A 45 6.64 13.46 -89.38
CA ILE A 45 5.70 12.83 -88.44
C ILE A 45 6.34 11.63 -87.73
N CYS A 46 7.12 10.81 -88.44
CA CYS A 46 7.83 9.68 -87.84
C CYS A 46 8.89 10.13 -86.83
N LYS A 47 9.62 11.22 -87.09
CA LYS A 47 10.60 11.80 -86.14
C LYS A 47 9.89 12.34 -84.90
N GLU A 48 8.82 13.12 -85.08
CA GLU A 48 7.99 13.63 -83.97
C GLU A 48 7.40 12.49 -83.14
N TRP A 49 6.98 11.39 -83.78
CA TRP A 49 6.44 10.21 -83.08
C TRP A 49 7.51 9.48 -82.25
N GLU A 50 8.73 9.29 -82.75
CA GLU A 50 9.82 8.69 -81.96
C GLU A 50 10.22 9.61 -80.79
N GLU A 51 10.22 10.94 -80.97
CA GLU A 51 10.45 11.90 -79.88
C GLU A 51 9.35 11.83 -78.81
N LEU A 52 8.08 11.76 -79.21
CA LEU A 52 6.95 11.61 -78.29
C LEU A 52 7.02 10.29 -77.53
N LYS A 53 7.46 9.20 -78.18
CA LYS A 53 7.63 7.89 -77.55
C LYS A 53 8.72 7.90 -76.48
N ILE A 54 9.83 8.62 -76.72
CA ILE A 54 10.89 8.83 -75.72
C ILE A 54 10.33 9.62 -74.54
N LYS A 55 9.65 10.74 -74.79
CA LYS A 55 9.01 11.55 -73.73
C LYS A 55 7.98 10.77 -72.93
N GLU A 56 7.17 9.93 -73.57
CA GLU A 56 6.21 9.06 -72.89
C GLU A 56 6.92 8.07 -71.96
N HIS A 57 8.04 7.49 -72.40
CA HIS A 57 8.85 6.58 -71.59
C HIS A 57 9.46 7.30 -70.38
N GLU A 58 10.09 8.46 -70.58
CA GLU A 58 10.65 9.30 -69.50
C GLU A 58 9.57 9.71 -68.48
N LEU A 59 8.38 10.10 -68.95
CA LEU A 59 7.23 10.42 -68.10
C LEU A 59 6.78 9.21 -67.27
N LYS A 60 6.75 8.01 -67.86
CA LYS A 60 6.41 6.77 -67.15
C LYS A 60 7.43 6.45 -66.06
N GLU A 61 8.73 6.59 -66.33
CA GLU A 61 9.78 6.40 -65.33
C GLU A 61 9.68 7.42 -64.18
N MET A 62 9.45 8.70 -64.49
CA MET A 62 9.24 9.73 -63.47
C MET A 62 8.02 9.47 -62.60
N ILE A 63 6.92 8.95 -63.17
CA ILE A 63 5.72 8.57 -62.42
C ILE A 63 6.06 7.46 -61.43
N GLU A 64 6.83 6.46 -61.85
CA GLU A 64 7.19 5.33 -60.99
C GLU A 64 8.10 5.75 -59.84
N LEU A 65 9.14 6.53 -60.13
CA LEU A 65 10.01 7.16 -59.11
C LEU A 65 9.22 7.99 -58.10
N LYS A 66 8.22 8.76 -58.55
CA LYS A 66 7.36 9.54 -57.64
C LYS A 66 6.52 8.66 -56.72
N LYS A 67 6.01 7.52 -57.20
CA LYS A 67 5.29 6.55 -56.36
C LYS A 67 6.21 5.98 -55.29
N GLU A 68 7.41 5.53 -55.67
CA GLU A 68 8.40 4.99 -54.71
C GLU A 68 8.76 6.01 -53.62
N ILE A 69 8.98 7.27 -53.99
CA ILE A 69 9.26 8.34 -53.02
C ILE A 69 8.07 8.58 -52.08
N LEU A 70 6.85 8.54 -52.61
CA LEU A 70 5.64 8.71 -51.79
C LEU A 70 5.46 7.55 -50.82
N ASP A 71 5.68 6.30 -51.28
CA ASP A 71 5.61 5.12 -50.45
C ASP A 71 6.65 5.14 -49.32
N LEU A 72 7.89 5.57 -49.61
CA LEU A 72 8.93 5.73 -48.59
C LEU A 72 8.56 6.80 -47.55
N LYS A 73 7.98 7.93 -47.99
CA LYS A 73 7.51 8.98 -47.08
C LYS A 73 6.40 8.47 -46.17
N LEU A 74 5.41 7.79 -46.73
CA LEU A 74 4.28 7.26 -45.99
C LEU A 74 4.72 6.17 -45.00
N HIS A 75 5.66 5.29 -45.39
CA HIS A 75 6.23 4.29 -44.49
C HIS A 75 7.00 4.92 -43.33
N LYS A 76 7.76 6.00 -43.58
CA LYS A 76 8.46 6.73 -42.52
C LYS A 76 7.48 7.35 -41.53
N GLU A 77 6.47 8.07 -42.02
CA GLU A 77 5.44 8.67 -41.17
C GLU A 77 4.68 7.61 -40.38
N LEU A 78 4.28 6.50 -41.01
CA LEU A 78 3.62 5.39 -40.33
C LEU A 78 4.50 4.78 -39.23
N LYS A 79 5.81 4.64 -39.49
CA LYS A 79 6.78 4.14 -38.49
C LYS A 79 6.91 5.10 -37.32
N GLU A 80 6.97 6.41 -37.56
CA GLU A 80 7.01 7.43 -36.50
C GLU A 80 5.72 7.43 -35.67
N ILE A 81 4.56 7.34 -36.32
CA ILE A 81 3.26 7.25 -35.63
C ILE A 81 3.18 5.98 -34.77
N LYS A 82 3.61 4.83 -35.30
CA LYS A 82 3.64 3.57 -34.54
C LYS A 82 4.53 3.67 -33.30
N CYS A 83 5.74 4.21 -33.45
CA CYS A 83 6.68 4.39 -32.35
C CYS A 83 6.10 5.32 -31.26
N LYS A 84 5.47 6.44 -31.66
CA LYS A 84 4.79 7.34 -30.71
C LYS A 84 3.61 6.67 -30.00
N ARG A 85 2.81 5.88 -30.72
CA ARG A 85 1.69 5.13 -30.14
C ARG A 85 2.18 4.13 -29.10
N GLU A 86 3.19 3.33 -29.42
CA GLU A 86 3.79 2.34 -28.51
C GLU A 86 4.34 3.01 -27.24
N ALA A 87 5.00 4.16 -27.38
CA ALA A 87 5.48 4.93 -26.23
C ALA A 87 4.33 5.45 -25.34
N CYS A 88 3.25 5.97 -25.94
CA CYS A 88 2.06 6.39 -25.18
C CYS A 88 1.36 5.22 -24.49
N GLU A 89 1.25 4.06 -25.15
CA GLU A 89 0.65 2.85 -24.57
C GLU A 89 1.47 2.35 -23.37
N ALA A 90 2.79 2.35 -23.47
CA ALA A 90 3.68 1.99 -22.36
C ALA A 90 3.54 2.96 -21.17
N HIS A 91 3.52 4.27 -21.44
CA HIS A 91 3.36 5.28 -20.40
C HIS A 91 1.99 5.18 -19.70
N LEU A 92 0.91 5.00 -20.47
CA LEU A 92 -0.43 4.80 -19.92
C LEU A 92 -0.52 3.53 -19.06
N HIS A 93 0.20 2.47 -19.44
CA HIS A 93 0.26 1.24 -18.66
C HIS A 93 0.96 1.46 -17.32
N GLU A 94 2.08 2.17 -17.30
CA GLU A 94 2.82 2.52 -16.09
C GLU A 94 1.97 3.37 -15.13
N GLU A 95 1.31 4.43 -15.64
CA GLU A 95 0.40 5.25 -14.83
C GLU A 95 -0.78 4.45 -14.27
N LEU A 96 -1.33 3.51 -15.06
CA LEU A 96 -2.43 2.66 -14.62
C LEU A 96 -2.00 1.71 -13.49
N GLU A 97 -0.80 1.15 -13.55
CA GLU A 97 -0.28 0.31 -12.46
C GLU A 97 -0.02 1.12 -11.18
N GLU A 98 0.57 2.32 -11.29
CA GLU A 98 0.74 3.22 -10.14
C GLU A 98 -0.62 3.59 -9.51
N PHE A 99 -1.62 3.88 -10.34
CA PHE A 99 -2.97 4.18 -9.88
C PHE A 99 -3.62 2.98 -9.16
N LYS A 100 -3.46 1.76 -9.67
CA LYS A 100 -3.97 0.53 -9.03
C LYS A 100 -3.33 0.32 -7.66
N GLU A 101 -2.02 0.52 -7.52
CA GLU A 101 -1.34 0.40 -6.23
C GLU A 101 -1.89 1.39 -5.20
N LYS A 102 -2.06 2.66 -5.59
CA LYS A 102 -2.65 3.70 -4.72
C LYS A 102 -4.11 3.37 -4.37
N ALA A 103 -4.90 2.89 -5.32
CA ALA A 103 -6.28 2.50 -5.09
C ALA A 103 -6.39 1.32 -4.12
N GLU A 104 -5.47 0.35 -4.18
CA GLU A 104 -5.40 -0.74 -3.21
C GLU A 104 -5.00 -0.24 -1.82
N LEU A 105 -4.01 0.66 -1.70
CA LEU A 105 -3.66 1.29 -0.43
C LEU A 105 -4.89 1.95 0.24
N ILE A 106 -5.68 2.68 -0.55
CA ILE A 106 -6.91 3.32 -0.08
C ILE A 106 -7.98 2.28 0.28
N ARG A 107 -8.22 1.27 -0.57
CA ARG A 107 -9.18 0.18 -0.29
C ARG A 107 -8.87 -0.51 1.05
N HIS A 108 -7.59 -0.76 1.30
CA HIS A 108 -7.11 -1.35 2.54
C HIS A 108 -7.24 -0.45 3.75
N ALA A 109 -7.11 0.87 3.57
CA ALA A 109 -7.38 1.84 4.62
C ALA A 109 -8.89 1.94 4.94
N ILE A 110 -9.74 1.73 3.93
CA ILE A 110 -11.20 1.88 4.05
C ILE A 110 -11.90 0.61 4.59
N ASN A 111 -11.33 -0.59 4.38
CA ASN A 111 -11.96 -1.84 4.83
C ASN A 111 -11.20 -2.49 6.01
N PRO A 112 -11.66 -2.29 7.26
CA PRO A 112 -11.05 -2.91 8.45
C PRO A 112 -10.94 -4.44 8.39
N ILE A 113 -11.89 -5.11 7.72
CA ILE A 113 -11.88 -6.58 7.61
C ILE A 113 -10.74 -7.06 6.71
N GLU A 114 -10.46 -6.36 5.62
CA GLU A 114 -9.31 -6.70 4.76
C GLU A 114 -7.98 -6.45 5.46
N LYS A 115 -7.89 -5.42 6.32
CA LYS A 115 -6.72 -5.22 7.18
C LYS A 115 -6.48 -6.41 8.11
N ILE A 116 -7.53 -7.02 8.67
CA ILE A 116 -7.41 -8.23 9.51
C ILE A 116 -6.88 -9.41 8.68
N LYS A 117 -7.45 -9.66 7.48
CA LYS A 117 -7.00 -10.75 6.60
C LYS A 117 -5.54 -10.60 6.21
N ARG A 118 -5.12 -9.40 5.78
CA ARG A 118 -3.73 -9.14 5.42
C ARG A 118 -2.80 -9.26 6.62
N GLY A 119 -3.19 -8.71 7.77
CA GLY A 119 -2.40 -8.83 9.00
C GLY A 119 -2.12 -10.28 9.38
N PHE A 120 -3.09 -11.19 9.17
CA PHE A 120 -2.86 -12.61 9.38
C PHE A 120 -1.93 -13.24 8.33
N GLN A 121 -2.00 -12.82 7.05
CA GLN A 121 -1.05 -13.27 6.03
C GLN A 121 0.38 -12.80 6.34
N GLU A 122 0.55 -11.55 6.80
CA GLU A 122 1.83 -11.02 7.28
C GLU A 122 2.34 -11.85 8.47
N PHE A 123 1.50 -12.16 9.47
CA PHE A 123 1.86 -13.03 10.58
C PHE A 123 2.27 -14.44 10.10
N LYS A 124 1.60 -15.00 9.09
CA LYS A 124 1.92 -16.32 8.55
C LYS A 124 3.35 -16.40 7.99
N ILE A 125 3.85 -15.32 7.38
CA ILE A 125 5.24 -15.28 6.89
C ILE A 125 6.21 -15.40 8.08
N HIS A 126 6.01 -14.62 9.14
CA HIS A 126 6.80 -14.69 10.38
C HIS A 126 6.62 -16.04 11.11
N PHE A 127 5.45 -16.66 10.97
CA PHE A 127 5.16 -17.97 11.53
C PHE A 127 6.11 -19.03 10.94
N GLU A 128 6.27 -19.05 9.62
CA GLU A 128 7.12 -20.04 8.95
C GLU A 128 8.60 -19.89 9.34
N GLU A 129 9.07 -18.67 9.64
CA GLU A 129 10.45 -18.43 10.11
C GLU A 129 10.75 -19.08 11.48
N LYS A 130 9.73 -19.18 12.35
CA LYS A 130 9.82 -19.78 13.68
C LYS A 130 8.90 -21.01 13.83
N LYS A 131 8.71 -21.79 12.76
CA LYS A 131 7.72 -22.88 12.71
C LYS A 131 7.84 -23.88 13.87
N GLU A 132 9.05 -24.37 14.14
CA GLU A 132 9.30 -25.34 15.21
C GLU A 132 8.92 -24.78 16.60
N TYR A 133 9.14 -23.49 16.82
CA TYR A 133 8.74 -22.81 18.06
C TYR A 133 7.22 -22.82 18.22
N TYR A 134 6.48 -22.47 17.16
CA TYR A 134 5.02 -22.46 17.20
C TYR A 134 4.40 -23.85 17.27
N GLU A 135 5.01 -24.86 16.66
CA GLU A 135 4.58 -26.26 16.80
C GLU A 135 4.69 -26.71 18.27
N LYS A 136 5.79 -26.39 18.95
CA LYS A 136 5.95 -26.67 20.39
C LYS A 136 4.92 -25.92 21.24
N LEU A 137 4.65 -24.64 20.92
CA LEU A 137 3.64 -23.86 21.61
C LEU A 137 2.22 -24.42 21.43
N ALA A 138 1.91 -25.00 20.27
CA ALA A 138 0.62 -25.62 20.00
C ALA A 138 0.37 -26.88 20.85
N GLU A 139 1.44 -27.60 21.22
CA GLU A 139 1.35 -28.75 22.12
C GLU A 139 1.20 -28.33 23.59
N CYS A 140 1.96 -27.33 24.03
CA CYS A 140 1.95 -26.87 25.41
C CYS A 140 2.44 -25.42 25.51
N HIS A 141 1.80 -24.63 26.39
CA HIS A 141 2.26 -23.30 26.77
C HIS A 141 2.52 -23.23 28.28
N LYS A 142 3.56 -22.51 28.68
CA LYS A 142 3.96 -22.30 30.10
C LYS A 142 4.33 -20.84 30.34
N PRO A 143 3.34 -19.92 30.28
CA PRO A 143 3.62 -18.50 30.44
C PRO A 143 4.20 -18.22 31.82
N LYS A 144 5.11 -17.26 31.89
CA LYS A 144 5.72 -16.80 33.14
C LYS A 144 4.97 -15.61 33.74
N PHE A 145 4.23 -14.88 32.91
CA PHE A 145 3.58 -13.63 33.28
C PHE A 145 2.06 -13.73 33.16
N LEU A 146 1.35 -13.24 34.18
CA LEU A 146 -0.01 -12.72 34.06
C LEU A 146 0.07 -11.20 33.95
N ILE A 147 -0.47 -10.62 32.90
CA ILE A 147 -0.44 -9.17 32.67
C ILE A 147 -1.86 -8.62 32.69
N PHE A 148 -2.10 -7.62 33.54
CA PHE A 148 -3.24 -6.71 33.44
C PHE A 148 -2.81 -5.46 32.69
N SER A 149 -3.61 -5.06 31.70
CA SER A 149 -3.39 -3.87 30.89
C SER A 149 -4.72 -3.21 30.52
N ASP A 150 -4.68 -1.94 30.11
CA ASP A 150 -5.87 -1.27 29.59
C ASP A 150 -6.33 -1.90 28.25
N CYS A 151 -7.63 -1.86 27.96
CA CYS A 151 -8.23 -2.10 26.64
C CYS A 151 -7.97 -0.97 25.63
N ASP A 152 -7.35 0.13 26.06
CA ASP A 152 -6.89 1.22 25.21
C ASP A 152 -6.14 0.72 23.96
N SER A 153 -6.61 1.09 22.78
CA SER A 153 -6.05 0.68 21.49
C SER A 153 -4.58 1.08 21.28
N ARG A 154 -4.07 2.05 22.05
CA ARG A 154 -2.69 2.55 22.02
C ARG A 154 -1.75 1.71 22.87
N VAL A 155 -2.28 0.84 23.73
CA VAL A 155 -1.51 0.08 24.72
C VAL A 155 -1.63 -1.41 24.46
N ASP A 156 -0.64 -1.95 23.75
CA ASP A 156 -0.49 -3.40 23.55
C ASP A 156 0.69 -3.89 24.40
N PRO A 157 0.44 -4.58 25.53
CA PRO A 157 1.50 -4.95 26.46
C PRO A 157 2.51 -5.91 25.82
N CYS A 158 2.08 -6.81 24.93
CA CYS A 158 2.98 -7.74 24.27
C CYS A 158 3.93 -6.99 23.33
N LYS A 159 3.44 -5.97 22.61
CA LYS A 159 4.30 -5.15 21.74
C LYS A 159 5.22 -4.24 22.53
N ILE A 160 4.69 -3.53 23.53
CA ILE A 160 5.45 -2.55 24.32
C ILE A 160 6.59 -3.24 25.08
N LEU A 161 6.36 -4.45 25.58
CA LEU A 161 7.35 -5.23 26.34
C LEU A 161 8.12 -6.25 25.49
N ASN A 162 7.88 -6.29 24.18
CA ASN A 162 8.48 -7.25 23.25
C ASN A 162 8.37 -8.70 23.73
N LEU A 163 7.15 -9.11 24.10
CA LEU A 163 6.83 -10.47 24.52
C LEU A 163 6.45 -11.32 23.31
N GLU A 164 7.00 -12.52 23.25
CA GLU A 164 6.69 -13.54 22.26
C GLU A 164 5.41 -14.31 22.64
N LEU A 165 4.81 -15.00 21.66
CA LEU A 165 3.64 -15.84 21.91
C LEU A 165 3.98 -16.92 22.94
N GLY A 166 3.10 -17.12 23.93
CA GLY A 166 3.29 -18.12 24.99
C GLY A 166 4.01 -17.62 26.25
N GLU A 167 4.59 -16.40 26.24
CA GLU A 167 5.29 -15.86 27.41
C GLU A 167 4.34 -15.29 28.49
N ALA A 168 3.20 -14.75 28.06
CA ALA A 168 2.24 -14.10 28.95
C ALA A 168 0.79 -14.50 28.66
N ILE A 169 -0.01 -14.58 29.73
CA ILE A 169 -1.47 -14.49 29.65
C ILE A 169 -1.87 -13.05 29.95
N VAL A 170 -2.69 -12.45 29.09
CA VAL A 170 -3.01 -11.03 29.16
C VAL A 170 -4.50 -10.82 29.41
N VAL A 171 -4.83 -10.10 30.47
CA VAL A 171 -6.17 -9.61 30.77
C VAL A 171 -6.23 -8.13 30.42
N ARG A 172 -7.08 -7.76 29.46
CA ARG A 172 -7.29 -6.38 29.06
C ARG A 172 -8.66 -5.89 29.49
N ASN A 173 -8.70 -4.86 30.32
CA ASN A 173 -9.94 -4.25 30.80
C ASN A 173 -9.81 -2.73 30.92
N VAL A 174 -10.93 -2.04 31.11
CA VAL A 174 -10.96 -0.57 31.18
C VAL A 174 -10.17 -0.08 32.40
N GLY A 175 -9.19 0.81 32.20
CA GLY A 175 -8.42 1.40 33.31
C GLY A 175 -7.39 0.48 33.97
N CYS A 176 -7.19 -0.74 33.45
CA CYS A 176 -6.30 -1.75 34.04
C CYS A 176 -6.62 -2.05 35.52
N LEU A 177 -7.90 -2.00 35.89
CA LEU A 177 -8.35 -2.18 37.27
C LEU A 177 -8.50 -3.66 37.60
N VAL A 178 -8.11 -4.05 38.81
CA VAL A 178 -8.34 -5.38 39.38
C VAL A 178 -9.28 -5.25 40.57
N ALA A 179 -10.44 -5.91 40.53
CA ALA A 179 -11.37 -5.95 41.67
C ALA A 179 -10.82 -6.80 42.82
N ALA A 180 -11.25 -6.50 44.05
CA ALA A 180 -10.90 -7.33 45.20
C ALA A 180 -11.67 -8.67 45.17
N TYR A 181 -11.07 -9.71 45.74
CA TYR A 181 -11.67 -11.02 45.87
C TYR A 181 -12.99 -10.95 46.64
N GLY A 182 -14.04 -11.58 46.10
CA GLY A 182 -15.36 -11.64 46.74
C GLY A 182 -16.18 -10.36 46.63
N GLN A 183 -15.71 -9.33 45.92
CA GLN A 183 -16.50 -8.13 45.65
C GLN A 183 -17.71 -8.49 44.76
N GLU A 184 -18.92 -8.50 45.33
CA GLU A 184 -20.15 -8.85 44.61
C GLU A 184 -20.38 -7.94 43.39
N GLY A 185 -20.90 -8.51 42.29
CA GLY A 185 -21.16 -7.78 41.05
C GLY A 185 -19.92 -7.46 40.21
N THR A 186 -18.75 -8.00 40.54
CA THR A 186 -17.50 -7.72 39.80
C THR A 186 -17.00 -8.88 38.94
N CYS A 187 -16.21 -8.49 37.93
CA CYS A 187 -15.82 -9.20 36.71
C CYS A 187 -15.42 -10.69 36.89
N PRO A 188 -16.33 -11.64 36.61
CA PRO A 188 -16.04 -13.08 36.70
C PRO A 188 -14.89 -13.52 35.78
N SER A 189 -14.74 -12.85 34.64
CA SER A 189 -13.67 -13.11 33.67
C SER A 189 -12.28 -12.83 34.25
N ALA A 190 -12.10 -11.68 34.92
CA ALA A 190 -10.82 -11.34 35.55
C ALA A 190 -10.49 -12.30 36.70
N HIS A 191 -11.48 -12.63 37.55
CA HIS A 191 -11.30 -13.60 38.64
C HIS A 191 -10.85 -14.97 38.13
N ALA A 192 -11.53 -15.49 37.10
CA ALA A 192 -11.19 -16.76 36.48
C ALA A 192 -9.80 -16.73 35.83
N ALA A 193 -9.41 -15.62 35.17
CA ALA A 193 -8.09 -15.48 34.57
C ALA A 193 -6.97 -15.48 35.62
N ILE A 194 -7.15 -14.81 36.77
CA ILE A 194 -6.17 -14.83 37.88
C ILE A 194 -6.07 -16.26 38.43
N GLU A 195 -7.20 -16.91 38.70
CA GLU A 195 -7.21 -18.27 39.23
C GLU A 195 -6.53 -19.25 38.27
N TYR A 196 -6.88 -19.21 36.98
CA TYR A 196 -6.29 -20.07 35.96
C TYR A 196 -4.78 -19.83 35.82
N ALA A 197 -4.33 -18.58 35.73
CA ALA A 197 -2.92 -18.25 35.61
C ALA A 197 -2.11 -18.74 36.81
N VAL A 198 -2.63 -18.57 38.01
CA VAL A 198 -1.91 -18.88 39.26
C VAL A 198 -2.01 -20.36 39.63
N LYS A 199 -3.20 -20.96 39.52
CA LYS A 199 -3.42 -22.35 39.92
C LYS A 199 -3.12 -23.36 38.83
N GLU A 200 -3.46 -23.08 37.58
CA GLU A 200 -3.28 -24.05 36.48
C GLU A 200 -1.95 -23.81 35.75
N LEU A 201 -1.67 -22.58 35.34
CA LEU A 201 -0.47 -22.25 34.56
C LEU A 201 0.78 -22.00 35.41
N LYS A 202 0.61 -21.79 36.73
CA LYS A 202 1.69 -21.53 37.69
C LYS A 202 2.61 -20.38 37.26
N VAL A 203 2.03 -19.25 36.83
CA VAL A 203 2.79 -18.04 36.51
C VAL A 203 3.65 -17.60 37.71
N GLU A 204 4.79 -16.99 37.43
CA GLU A 204 5.76 -16.54 38.44
C GLU A 204 5.64 -15.03 38.71
N HIS A 205 5.04 -14.30 37.77
CA HIS A 205 4.95 -12.85 37.81
C HIS A 205 3.53 -12.38 37.48
N ILE A 206 3.00 -11.45 38.27
CA ILE A 206 1.78 -10.71 37.94
C ILE A 206 2.17 -9.25 37.72
N LEU A 207 1.90 -8.69 36.55
CA LEU A 207 2.23 -7.31 36.18
C LEU A 207 0.94 -6.53 35.90
N VAL A 208 0.77 -5.38 36.55
CA VAL A 208 -0.34 -4.44 36.30
C VAL A 208 0.22 -3.20 35.59
N ILE A 209 -0.27 -2.89 34.39
CA ILE A 209 0.28 -1.82 33.54
C ILE A 209 -0.73 -0.68 33.39
N GLY A 210 -0.46 0.41 34.09
CA GLY A 210 -1.09 1.70 33.82
C GLY A 210 -0.39 2.43 32.67
N HIS A 211 -1.00 3.52 32.20
CA HIS A 211 -0.40 4.35 31.16
C HIS A 211 -0.82 5.81 31.28
N THR A 212 -0.06 6.70 30.64
CA THR A 212 -0.43 8.11 30.54
C THR A 212 -1.71 8.28 29.74
N LYS A 213 -2.54 9.24 30.16
CA LYS A 213 -3.79 9.61 29.47
C LYS A 213 -4.80 8.45 29.35
N CYS A 214 -4.97 7.72 30.44
CA CYS A 214 -6.01 6.71 30.55
C CYS A 214 -7.40 7.38 30.63
N ASP A 215 -8.22 7.18 29.60
CA ASP A 215 -9.54 7.80 29.48
C ASP A 215 -10.49 7.38 30.62
N ALA A 216 -10.35 6.15 31.11
CA ALA A 216 -11.12 5.64 32.26
C ALA A 216 -10.81 6.41 33.54
N ILE A 217 -9.53 6.61 33.85
CA ILE A 217 -9.09 7.31 35.05
C ILE A 217 -9.37 8.81 34.94
N GLN A 218 -9.16 9.42 33.76
CA GLN A 218 -9.53 10.82 33.54
C GLN A 218 -11.02 11.05 33.71
N SER A 219 -11.84 10.15 33.19
CA SER A 219 -13.30 10.21 33.33
C SER A 219 -13.68 10.16 34.80
N LEU A 220 -13.14 9.18 35.56
CA LEU A 220 -13.38 9.04 36.98
C LEU A 220 -12.96 10.29 37.78
N MET A 221 -11.76 10.82 37.51
CA MET A 221 -11.28 12.07 38.12
C MET A 221 -12.21 13.24 37.80
N LYS A 222 -12.64 13.38 36.54
CA LYS A 222 -13.55 14.46 36.11
C LYS A 222 -14.90 14.36 36.84
N ALA A 223 -15.47 13.17 36.95
CA ALA A 223 -16.74 12.96 37.65
C ALA A 223 -16.67 13.38 39.12
N HIS A 224 -15.54 13.13 39.78
CA HIS A 224 -15.31 13.61 41.15
C HIS A 224 -15.10 15.12 41.25
N HIS A 225 -14.51 15.78 40.25
CA HIS A 225 -14.38 17.23 40.21
C HIS A 225 -15.72 17.94 40.00
N GLU A 226 -16.57 17.38 39.13
CA GLU A 226 -17.85 17.98 38.75
C GLU A 226 -19.03 17.55 39.64
N GLU A 227 -18.80 16.62 40.58
CA GLU A 227 -19.82 15.97 41.41
C GLU A 227 -20.99 15.40 40.58
N LYS A 228 -20.67 14.94 39.36
CA LYS A 228 -21.62 14.43 38.38
C LYS A 228 -21.01 13.22 37.69
N SER A 229 -21.82 12.17 37.53
CA SER A 229 -21.43 10.97 36.79
C SER A 229 -22.48 10.70 35.70
N ASP A 230 -22.19 11.09 34.46
CA ASP A 230 -22.99 10.76 33.27
C ASP A 230 -22.51 9.45 32.61
N PHE A 231 -21.99 8.51 33.39
CA PHE A 231 -21.54 7.22 32.89
C PHE A 231 -22.72 6.27 32.63
N SER A 232 -22.57 5.43 31.60
CA SER A 232 -23.45 4.28 31.42
C SER A 232 -23.31 3.32 32.62
N GLU A 233 -24.37 2.59 32.93
CA GLU A 233 -24.48 1.79 34.16
C GLU A 233 -23.28 0.84 34.38
N HIS A 234 -22.88 0.09 33.35
CA HIS A 234 -21.76 -0.84 33.46
C HIS A 234 -20.39 -0.16 33.61
N PHE A 235 -20.19 0.97 32.91
CA PHE A 235 -18.95 1.73 33.01
C PHE A 235 -18.80 2.37 34.39
N SER A 236 -19.88 2.98 34.91
CA SER A 236 -19.92 3.52 36.27
C SER A 236 -19.63 2.43 37.31
N ASN A 237 -20.33 1.29 37.22
CA ASN A 237 -20.16 0.19 38.16
C ASN A 237 -18.74 -0.38 38.15
N TRP A 238 -18.10 -0.44 36.98
CA TRP A 238 -16.71 -0.88 36.86
C TRP A 238 -15.74 0.09 37.54
N LEU A 239 -15.90 1.39 37.31
CA LEU A 239 -14.99 2.41 37.86
C LEU A 239 -15.08 2.59 39.39
N LYS A 240 -16.13 2.05 40.03
CA LYS A 240 -16.24 1.99 41.51
C LYS A 240 -15.02 1.35 42.17
N ILE A 241 -14.31 0.46 41.47
CA ILE A 241 -13.06 -0.13 41.98
C ILE A 241 -12.04 0.96 42.35
N GLY A 242 -11.90 2.01 41.52
CA GLY A 242 -10.93 3.09 41.71
C GLY A 242 -11.47 4.35 42.38
N GLU A 243 -12.77 4.40 42.72
CA GLU A 243 -13.47 5.61 43.18
C GLU A 243 -12.84 6.21 44.45
N HIS A 244 -12.57 5.36 45.44
CA HIS A 244 -11.91 5.80 46.67
C HIS A 244 -10.51 6.37 46.41
N THR A 245 -9.74 5.71 45.54
CA THR A 245 -8.38 6.15 45.18
C THR A 245 -8.40 7.52 44.51
N CYS A 246 -9.28 7.75 43.53
CA CYS A 246 -9.35 9.06 42.89
C CYS A 246 -9.87 10.16 43.83
N LYS A 247 -10.80 9.85 44.76
CA LYS A 247 -11.18 10.80 45.83
C LYS A 247 -9.97 11.19 46.68
N GLN A 248 -9.17 10.22 47.14
CA GLN A 248 -7.97 10.49 47.93
C GLN A 248 -6.94 11.32 47.16
N VAL A 249 -6.71 11.00 45.88
CA VAL A 249 -5.79 11.77 45.02
C VAL A 249 -6.26 13.21 44.87
N LYS A 250 -7.56 13.45 44.65
CA LYS A 250 -8.13 14.81 44.57
C LYS A 250 -7.90 15.60 45.85
N GLU A 251 -8.08 14.97 47.02
CA GLU A 251 -7.90 15.62 48.33
C GLU A 251 -6.42 15.93 48.62
N VAL A 252 -5.55 14.92 48.51
CA VAL A 252 -4.11 15.00 48.83
C VAL A 252 -3.35 15.87 47.83
N HIS A 253 -3.74 15.85 46.55
CA HIS A 253 -3.09 16.60 45.48
C HIS A 253 -3.96 17.76 44.96
N SER A 254 -4.80 18.33 45.82
CA SER A 254 -5.69 19.45 45.50
C SER A 254 -4.98 20.70 44.94
N SER A 255 -3.68 20.88 45.24
CA SER A 255 -2.86 21.98 44.70
C SER A 255 -2.28 21.75 43.31
N LYS A 256 -2.32 20.51 42.80
CA LYS A 256 -1.83 20.15 41.46
C LYS A 256 -2.88 20.43 40.37
N SER A 257 -2.43 20.56 39.13
CA SER A 257 -3.34 20.66 37.99
C SER A 257 -4.19 19.39 37.84
N PHE A 258 -5.32 19.48 37.15
CA PHE A 258 -6.16 18.31 36.88
C PHE A 258 -5.38 17.19 36.16
N GLU A 259 -4.54 17.55 35.19
CA GLU A 259 -3.74 16.60 34.41
C GLU A 259 -2.69 15.90 35.27
N GLU A 260 -2.06 16.64 36.19
CA GLU A 260 -1.13 16.07 37.16
C GLU A 260 -1.85 15.16 38.16
N GLN A 261 -3.05 15.52 38.62
CA GLN A 261 -3.87 14.65 39.47
C GLN A 261 -4.27 13.36 38.74
N CYS A 262 -4.65 13.44 37.46
CA CYS A 262 -4.92 12.25 36.63
C CYS A 262 -3.69 11.36 36.54
N THR A 263 -2.51 11.93 36.25
CA THR A 263 -1.25 11.19 36.19
C THR A 263 -0.94 10.47 37.51
N VAL A 264 -1.25 11.11 38.64
CA VAL A 264 -1.12 10.47 39.96
C VAL A 264 -2.19 9.39 40.15
N CYS A 265 -3.47 9.64 39.86
CA CYS A 265 -4.53 8.64 40.02
C CYS A 265 -4.29 7.41 39.13
N GLU A 266 -3.72 7.58 37.93
CA GLU A 266 -3.35 6.46 37.05
C GLU A 266 -2.36 5.50 37.75
N LYS A 267 -1.32 6.03 38.40
CA LYS A 267 -0.34 5.24 39.15
C LYS A 267 -0.93 4.66 40.44
N GLU A 268 -1.74 5.41 41.16
CA GLU A 268 -2.37 4.92 42.39
C GLU A 268 -3.44 3.85 42.12
N CYS A 269 -4.12 3.88 40.97
CA CYS A 269 -5.02 2.82 40.55
C CYS A 269 -4.28 1.52 40.20
N VAL A 270 -3.06 1.61 39.68
CA VAL A 270 -2.16 0.45 39.53
C VAL A 270 -1.80 -0.11 40.92
N ASN A 271 -1.42 0.74 41.87
CA ASN A 271 -1.12 0.32 43.25
C ASN A 271 -2.32 -0.35 43.93
N LEU A 272 -3.51 0.25 43.80
CA LEU A 272 -4.77 -0.32 44.28
C LEU A 272 -5.00 -1.72 43.70
N SER A 273 -4.80 -1.88 42.39
CA SER A 273 -4.99 -3.16 41.71
C SER A 273 -3.98 -4.22 42.20
N MET A 274 -2.74 -3.83 42.47
CA MET A 274 -1.74 -4.70 43.11
C MET A 274 -2.15 -5.12 44.52
N GLN A 275 -2.73 -4.21 45.30
CA GLN A 275 -3.25 -4.52 46.64
C GLN A 275 -4.47 -5.45 46.56
N ASN A 276 -5.37 -5.21 45.61
CA ASN A 276 -6.54 -6.06 45.38
C ASN A 276 -6.11 -7.48 44.98
N LEU A 277 -5.04 -7.66 44.21
CA LEU A 277 -4.48 -9.00 43.93
C LEU A 277 -4.09 -9.77 45.21
N LEU A 278 -3.65 -9.09 46.28
CA LEU A 278 -3.34 -9.75 47.56
C LEU A 278 -4.59 -10.18 48.36
N THR A 279 -5.79 -9.77 47.95
CA THR A 279 -7.03 -10.24 48.59
C THR A 279 -7.42 -11.64 48.12
N TYR A 280 -6.86 -12.13 47.02
CA TYR A 280 -7.08 -13.48 46.52
C TYR A 280 -6.22 -14.47 47.33
N PRO A 281 -6.81 -15.43 48.07
CA PRO A 281 -6.04 -16.33 48.93
C PRO A 281 -4.95 -17.09 48.17
N PHE A 282 -5.27 -17.56 46.97
CA PHE A 282 -4.36 -18.29 46.10
C PHE A 282 -3.29 -17.43 45.42
N VAL A 283 -3.36 -16.09 45.51
CA VAL A 283 -2.27 -15.18 45.14
C VAL A 283 -1.44 -14.80 46.36
N LYS A 284 -2.10 -14.48 47.48
CA LYS A 284 -1.46 -14.06 48.73
C LYS A 284 -0.46 -15.11 49.23
N GLU A 285 -0.88 -16.37 49.29
CA GLU A 285 -0.04 -17.47 49.79
C GLU A 285 1.27 -17.66 48.99
N PRO A 286 1.26 -17.80 47.65
CA PRO A 286 2.50 -17.93 46.88
C PRO A 286 3.34 -16.65 46.85
N VAL A 287 2.75 -15.46 46.99
CA VAL A 287 3.52 -14.21 47.16
C VAL A 287 4.27 -14.22 48.49
N ALA A 288 3.60 -14.58 49.60
CA ALA A 288 4.24 -14.72 50.91
C ALA A 288 5.37 -15.78 50.88
N ALA A 289 5.18 -16.85 50.11
CA ALA A 289 6.18 -17.89 49.89
C ALA A 289 7.26 -17.53 48.85
N LYS A 290 7.27 -16.30 48.32
CA LYS A 290 8.19 -15.81 47.28
C LYS A 290 8.20 -16.65 45.99
N LYS A 291 7.09 -17.35 45.69
CA LYS A 291 6.88 -18.09 44.44
C LYS A 291 6.29 -17.22 43.34
N ILE A 292 5.57 -16.16 43.73
CA ILE A 292 5.00 -15.17 42.82
C ILE A 292 5.46 -13.78 43.23
N SER A 293 5.78 -12.95 42.24
CA SER A 293 6.07 -11.53 42.43
C SER A 293 4.99 -10.67 41.76
N ILE A 294 4.52 -9.62 42.45
CA ILE A 294 3.57 -8.65 41.89
C ILE A 294 4.33 -7.37 41.53
N HIS A 295 4.15 -6.92 40.30
CA HIS A 295 4.81 -5.79 39.69
C HIS A 295 3.81 -4.77 39.17
N ALA A 296 4.25 -3.53 39.12
CA ALA A 296 3.61 -2.44 38.40
C ALA A 296 4.46 -2.01 37.21
N GLY A 297 3.77 -1.64 36.15
CA GLY A 297 4.28 -0.90 35.02
C GLY A 297 3.49 0.40 34.84
N TYR A 298 4.17 1.44 34.37
CA TYR A 298 3.52 2.66 33.92
C TYR A 298 4.15 3.13 32.61
N TYR A 299 3.39 2.98 31.53
CA TYR A 299 3.82 3.34 30.18
C TYR A 299 3.47 4.80 29.85
N ASP A 300 4.50 5.61 29.62
CA ASP A 300 4.33 6.95 29.07
C ASP A 300 4.40 6.92 27.54
N MET A 301 3.25 7.03 26.89
CA MET A 301 3.15 7.02 25.43
C MET A 301 3.74 8.27 24.75
N HIS A 302 3.94 9.38 25.48
CA HIS A 302 4.50 10.59 24.91
C HIS A 302 6.02 10.52 24.80
N SER A 303 6.67 10.07 25.87
CA SER A 303 8.13 9.96 25.95
C SER A 303 8.67 8.57 25.59
N CYS A 304 7.79 7.59 25.36
CA CYS A 304 8.13 6.18 25.22
C CYS A 304 8.93 5.66 26.44
N ALA A 305 8.61 6.16 27.64
CA ALA A 305 9.22 5.71 28.89
C ALA A 305 8.36 4.63 29.56
N PHE A 306 9.00 3.72 30.28
CA PHE A 306 8.31 2.70 31.07
C PHE A 306 8.88 2.72 32.49
N ALA A 307 8.06 3.12 33.46
CA ALA A 307 8.42 3.02 34.87
C ALA A 307 7.98 1.66 35.42
N HIS A 308 8.80 1.09 36.30
CA HIS A 308 8.55 -0.22 36.92
C HIS A 308 8.79 -0.15 38.42
N TRP A 309 7.91 -0.79 39.20
CA TRP A 309 8.10 -1.00 40.64
C TRP A 309 7.45 -2.31 41.06
N SER A 310 7.77 -2.80 42.26
CA SER A 310 7.26 -4.08 42.77
C SER A 310 6.64 -3.91 44.14
N LEU A 311 5.70 -4.79 44.49
CA LEU A 311 5.10 -4.83 45.81
C LEU A 311 6.07 -5.50 46.79
N ASP A 312 6.43 -4.81 47.88
CA ASP A 312 7.12 -5.44 49.00
C ASP A 312 6.10 -6.01 49.98
N PHE A 313 5.92 -7.33 49.96
CA PHE A 313 4.96 -8.04 50.81
C PHE A 313 5.30 -7.91 52.31
N ASN A 314 6.57 -7.71 52.68
CA ASN A 314 6.94 -7.56 54.10
C ASN A 314 6.57 -6.18 54.66
N TYR A 315 6.32 -5.20 53.78
CA TYR A 315 6.00 -3.84 54.19
C TYR A 315 4.50 -3.66 54.50
N THR A 316 3.62 -4.48 53.92
CA THR A 316 2.16 -4.32 54.05
C THR A 316 1.59 -4.77 55.40
N GLU A 317 2.24 -5.66 56.15
CA GLU A 317 1.80 -6.02 57.53
C GLU A 317 1.92 -4.85 58.52
N SER A 318 2.83 -3.90 58.27
CA SER A 318 3.04 -2.73 59.13
C SER A 318 2.02 -1.59 58.96
N ARG A 319 1.16 -1.66 57.92
CA ARG A 319 0.12 -0.67 57.61
C ARG A 319 -1.30 -1.22 57.80
N ASN A 320 -1.53 -2.05 58.81
CA ASN A 320 -2.90 -2.24 59.30
C ASN A 320 -3.41 -0.88 59.80
N TYR A 321 -4.35 -0.30 59.05
CA TYR A 321 -5.03 0.95 59.36
C TYR A 321 -5.72 0.84 60.72
N HIS A 322 -5.33 1.71 61.65
CA HIS A 322 -6.11 2.09 62.82
C HIS A 322 -7.11 3.17 62.45
#